data_AF-A0AAX2JDI6-F1
#
_entry.id   AF-A0AAX2JDI6-F1
#
_cell.length_a   1.000
_cell.length_b   1.000
_cell.length_c   1.000
_cell.angle_alpha   90.00
_cell.angle_beta   90.00
_cell.angle_gamma   90.00
#
_symmetry.space_group_name_H-M   'P 1'
#
loop_
_entity.id
_entity.type
_entity.pdbx_description
1 polymer ?
#
loop_
_entity_poly.entity_id
_entity_poly.type
_entity_poly.pdbx_seq_one_letter_code
_entity_poly.pdbx_strand_id
1 'polypeptide(L)'
;MSLNRKDIKLLEKINNNIFPISSLAEKYNVSERNIRYSVENINFYLKKMKLPEVMIKKGNLEFSITDIELEKFVEALDMSMYVFSQEEREEYILINYLFRDNVKISEMEADLKVSRTTIKKDIKDLENYLAEFELYFHRDENKMDIAGKEKKLRHLKLLKMLDHIEIKNREIAFIKKKYLSEKEEQKVIAEYVKGYDVKKIADVIDEIEEKLEAHFTNEFKNIIAIYFIATFERIKNGHIITQKNNSDFLRKLEEYKKIKEVLEKVIDKNQEYEMLHLTEYFLSGFYNDTFSENILILERFISKVLENLDMEMKTNLLKERELIDKLLKYLLPAIYRIKNNFYLNKSLDFNEINIEIFNKVKEIAEKNQHHLKEPLRDEEIFYVSKYIEEYLEQKKNKKISLKELLKLVQQNARDVDDDLLAEDIKEKFGMFIDDDREEETDYGLIRLLGRNRIYVSHERITFSEALETGLNILLKEKCIKEKSIYNLKDMVEKFGRYLFIDKRILFCYDKEKENCLKPGITLIVSKQGIKVDEEEDADILFLLAARNKIEHLKVISELIRLIEKKKLLNEIIGLEKSDDIRNKIKKLLKE
;
A
#
# COMPACT_ATOMS: atom_id res chain seq x y z
N MET A 1 -12.25 -21.91 -41.35
CA MET A 1 -11.94 -22.44 -40.00
C MET A 1 -10.96 -21.48 -39.36
N SER A 2 -11.05 -21.26 -38.06
CA SER A 2 -10.14 -20.44 -37.25
C SER A 2 -10.13 -20.98 -35.83
N LEU A 3 -8.99 -20.89 -35.16
CA LEU A 3 -8.85 -21.24 -33.75
C LEU A 3 -9.19 -20.07 -32.86
N ASN A 4 -9.61 -20.35 -31.64
CA ASN A 4 -9.73 -19.36 -30.58
C ASN A 4 -9.02 -19.85 -29.29
N ARG A 5 -8.98 -19.02 -28.25
CA ARG A 5 -8.32 -19.36 -26.97
C ARG A 5 -8.86 -20.65 -26.35
N LYS A 6 -10.16 -20.93 -26.50
CA LYS A 6 -10.80 -22.13 -25.94
C LYS A 6 -10.30 -23.38 -26.66
N ASP A 7 -10.11 -23.33 -27.97
CA ASP A 7 -9.56 -24.44 -28.75
C ASP A 7 -8.12 -24.75 -28.32
N ILE A 8 -7.29 -23.73 -28.10
CA ILE A 8 -5.92 -23.91 -27.59
C ILE A 8 -5.93 -24.52 -26.19
N LYS A 9 -6.74 -23.96 -25.27
CA LYS A 9 -6.87 -24.50 -23.90
C LYS A 9 -7.39 -25.94 -23.88
N LEU A 10 -8.29 -26.29 -24.80
CA LEU A 10 -8.76 -27.66 -24.98
C LEU A 10 -7.60 -28.56 -25.39
N LEU A 11 -6.83 -28.16 -26.41
CA LEU A 11 -5.67 -28.91 -26.90
C LEU A 11 -4.61 -29.14 -25.81
N GLU A 12 -4.29 -28.09 -25.04
CA GLU A 12 -3.38 -28.16 -23.89
C GLU A 12 -3.90 -29.12 -22.82
N LYS A 13 -5.21 -29.07 -22.54
CA LYS A 13 -5.80 -29.91 -21.51
C LYS A 13 -5.75 -31.40 -21.90
N ILE A 14 -5.96 -31.72 -23.17
CA ILE A 14 -5.97 -33.12 -23.64
C ILE A 14 -4.58 -33.66 -23.99
N ASN A 15 -3.55 -32.81 -24.12
CA ASN A 15 -2.22 -33.27 -24.47
C ASN A 15 -1.70 -34.30 -23.45
N ASN A 16 -1.22 -35.44 -23.96
CA ASN A 16 -0.70 -36.57 -23.17
C ASN A 16 -1.72 -37.16 -22.18
N ASN A 17 -3.01 -36.98 -22.44
CA ASN A 17 -4.11 -37.46 -21.60
C ASN A 17 -5.25 -38.04 -22.44
N ILE A 18 -6.11 -38.86 -21.81
CA ILE A 18 -7.34 -39.37 -22.42
C ILE A 18 -8.52 -38.69 -21.72
N PHE A 19 -9.39 -38.01 -22.47
CA PHE A 19 -10.53 -37.29 -21.90
C PHE A 19 -11.86 -37.69 -22.55
N PRO A 20 -12.87 -38.06 -21.75
CA PRO A 20 -14.23 -38.24 -22.25
C PRO A 20 -14.80 -36.93 -22.82
N ILE A 21 -15.40 -37.00 -24.02
CA ILE A 21 -16.04 -35.84 -24.65
C ILE A 21 -17.16 -35.29 -23.75
N SER A 22 -17.92 -36.18 -23.11
CA SER A 22 -19.00 -35.83 -22.17
C SER A 22 -18.49 -34.98 -20.99
N SER A 23 -17.35 -35.33 -20.41
CA SER A 23 -16.75 -34.60 -19.28
C SER A 23 -16.29 -33.19 -19.69
N LEU A 24 -15.70 -33.05 -20.88
CA LEU A 24 -15.31 -31.74 -21.41
C LEU A 24 -16.53 -30.90 -21.78
N ALA A 25 -17.57 -31.51 -22.36
CA ALA A 25 -18.83 -30.84 -22.68
C ALA A 25 -19.50 -30.27 -21.43
N GLU A 26 -19.59 -31.05 -20.35
CA GLU A 26 -20.09 -30.62 -19.04
C GLU A 26 -19.22 -29.49 -18.46
N LYS A 27 -17.90 -29.69 -18.41
CA LYS A 27 -16.96 -28.70 -17.87
C LYS A 27 -17.04 -27.34 -18.55
N TYR A 28 -17.16 -27.32 -19.88
CA TYR A 28 -17.24 -26.08 -20.65
C TYR A 28 -18.68 -25.58 -20.84
N ASN A 29 -19.67 -26.27 -20.27
CA ASN A 29 -21.09 -25.98 -20.42
C ASN A 29 -21.52 -25.83 -21.89
N VAL A 30 -21.12 -26.79 -22.72
CA VAL A 30 -21.46 -26.87 -24.15
C VAL A 30 -21.92 -28.27 -24.53
N SER A 31 -22.50 -28.43 -25.73
CA SER A 31 -22.86 -29.76 -26.22
C SER A 31 -21.61 -30.57 -26.63
N GLU A 32 -21.68 -31.90 -26.56
CA GLU A 32 -20.61 -32.77 -27.12
C GLU A 32 -20.33 -32.47 -28.60
N ARG A 33 -21.36 -32.06 -29.34
CA ARG A 33 -21.22 -31.67 -30.75
C ARG A 33 -20.31 -30.45 -30.91
N ASN A 34 -20.38 -29.48 -30.01
CA ASN A 34 -19.49 -28.32 -30.01
C ASN A 34 -18.04 -28.72 -29.76
N ILE A 35 -17.79 -29.66 -28.83
CA ILE A 35 -16.44 -30.20 -28.59
C ILE A 35 -15.90 -30.89 -29.85
N ARG A 36 -16.72 -31.69 -30.53
CA ARG A 36 -16.34 -32.35 -31.79
C ARG A 36 -15.99 -31.33 -32.89
N TYR A 37 -16.76 -30.25 -33.02
CA TYR A 37 -16.42 -29.17 -33.97
C TYR A 37 -15.13 -28.43 -33.61
N SER A 38 -14.87 -28.16 -32.33
CA SER A 38 -13.58 -27.61 -31.89
C SER A 38 -12.43 -28.54 -32.26
N VAL A 39 -12.58 -29.85 -32.06
CA VAL A 39 -11.59 -30.86 -32.45
C VAL A 39 -11.36 -30.89 -33.96
N GLU A 40 -12.41 -30.82 -34.78
CA GLU A 40 -12.29 -30.73 -36.24
C GLU A 40 -11.48 -29.49 -36.67
N ASN A 41 -11.78 -28.33 -36.06
CA ASN A 41 -11.03 -27.09 -36.32
C ASN A 41 -9.56 -27.23 -35.88
N ILE A 42 -9.30 -27.79 -34.71
CA ILE A 42 -7.94 -28.05 -34.21
C ILE A 42 -7.17 -28.97 -35.17
N ASN A 43 -7.76 -30.10 -35.58
CA ASN A 43 -7.14 -31.07 -36.47
C ASN A 43 -6.79 -30.48 -37.83
N PHE A 44 -7.61 -29.56 -38.35
CA PHE A 44 -7.30 -28.83 -39.58
C PHE A 44 -5.94 -28.11 -39.48
N TYR A 45 -5.66 -27.44 -38.36
CA TYR A 45 -4.41 -26.71 -38.15
C TYR A 45 -3.25 -27.61 -37.75
N LEU A 46 -3.47 -28.63 -36.92
CA LEU A 46 -2.44 -29.64 -36.60
C LEU A 46 -1.92 -30.31 -37.87
N LYS A 47 -2.83 -30.72 -38.76
CA LYS A 47 -2.49 -31.31 -40.06
C LYS A 47 -1.72 -30.34 -40.95
N LYS A 48 -2.12 -29.07 -40.99
CA LYS A 48 -1.42 -28.02 -41.75
C LYS A 48 0.04 -27.84 -41.27
N MET A 49 0.27 -28.02 -39.96
CA MET A 49 1.60 -27.94 -39.34
C MET A 49 2.32 -29.30 -39.24
N LYS A 50 1.80 -30.36 -39.88
CA LYS A 50 2.35 -31.72 -39.89
C LYS A 50 2.50 -32.35 -38.50
N LEU A 51 1.58 -32.02 -37.59
CA LEU A 51 1.48 -32.62 -36.26
C LEU A 51 0.41 -33.74 -36.24
N PRO A 52 0.50 -34.70 -35.29
CA PRO A 52 -0.55 -35.68 -35.05
C PRO A 52 -1.92 -35.03 -34.85
N GLU A 53 -2.98 -35.69 -35.29
CA GLU A 53 -4.36 -35.24 -35.08
C GLU A 53 -4.91 -35.75 -33.74
N VAL A 54 -5.86 -35.03 -33.16
CA VAL A 54 -6.67 -35.50 -32.03
C VAL A 54 -7.62 -36.59 -32.52
N MET A 55 -7.51 -37.78 -31.93
CA MET A 55 -8.31 -38.94 -32.30
C MET A 55 -9.53 -39.10 -31.38
N ILE A 56 -10.67 -39.49 -31.95
CA ILE A 56 -11.87 -39.83 -31.18
C ILE A 56 -12.04 -41.35 -31.14
N LYS A 57 -11.88 -41.96 -29.96
CA LYS A 57 -12.06 -43.41 -29.77
C LYS A 57 -13.02 -43.69 -28.62
N LYS A 58 -14.08 -44.46 -28.88
CA LYS A 58 -15.09 -44.88 -27.89
C LYS A 58 -15.64 -43.70 -27.03
N GLY A 59 -15.81 -42.52 -27.63
CA GLY A 59 -16.29 -41.32 -26.93
C GLY A 59 -15.21 -40.51 -26.19
N ASN A 60 -13.95 -40.93 -26.25
CA ASN A 60 -12.81 -40.21 -25.68
C ASN A 60 -11.98 -39.50 -26.75
N LEU A 61 -11.40 -38.36 -26.38
CA LEU A 61 -10.33 -37.68 -27.10
C LEU A 61 -8.99 -38.25 -26.67
N GLU A 62 -8.16 -38.63 -27.64
CA GLU A 62 -6.79 -39.09 -27.47
C GLU A 62 -5.85 -38.21 -28.29
N PHE A 63 -4.87 -37.59 -27.65
CA PHE A 63 -3.89 -36.74 -28.29
C PHE A 63 -2.56 -36.76 -27.52
N SER A 64 -1.44 -36.86 -28.24
CA SER A 64 -0.11 -36.89 -27.62
C SER A 64 0.93 -36.31 -28.57
N ILE A 65 1.52 -35.20 -28.15
CA ILE A 65 2.72 -34.59 -28.70
C ILE A 65 3.62 -34.12 -27.54
N THR A 66 4.89 -33.86 -27.82
CA THR A 66 5.78 -33.27 -26.81
C THR A 66 5.33 -31.85 -26.44
N ASP A 67 5.59 -31.42 -25.20
CA ASP A 67 5.23 -30.06 -24.77
C ASP A 67 5.93 -28.99 -25.61
N ILE A 68 7.13 -29.28 -26.12
CA ILE A 68 7.89 -28.41 -27.03
C ILE A 68 7.17 -28.27 -28.38
N GLU A 69 6.62 -29.36 -28.94
CA GLU A 69 5.85 -29.30 -30.18
C GLU A 69 4.55 -28.52 -30.00
N LEU A 70 3.88 -28.70 -28.85
CA LEU A 70 2.67 -27.96 -28.52
C LEU A 70 2.96 -26.46 -28.38
N GLU A 71 4.05 -26.10 -27.70
CA GLU A 71 4.50 -24.72 -27.56
C GLU A 71 4.79 -24.10 -28.93
N LYS A 72 5.54 -24.80 -29.80
CA LYS A 72 5.80 -24.35 -31.17
C LYS A 72 4.54 -24.19 -32.00
N PHE A 73 3.55 -25.08 -31.84
CA PHE A 73 2.26 -24.97 -32.49
C PHE A 73 1.55 -23.67 -32.09
N VAL A 74 1.48 -23.39 -30.78
CA VAL A 74 0.86 -22.16 -30.25
C VAL A 74 1.64 -20.90 -30.67
N GLU A 75 2.98 -20.97 -30.72
CA GLU A 75 3.84 -19.88 -31.19
C GLU A 75 3.69 -19.56 -32.68
N ALA A 76 3.41 -20.57 -33.50
CA ALA A 76 3.24 -20.41 -34.94
C ALA A 76 1.86 -19.87 -35.37
N LEU A 77 0.92 -19.71 -34.43
CA LEU A 77 -0.38 -19.11 -34.73
C LEU A 77 -0.23 -17.62 -35.06
N ASP A 78 -0.97 -17.17 -36.06
CA ASP A 78 -1.02 -15.78 -36.49
C ASP A 78 -2.48 -15.29 -36.60
N MET A 79 -2.64 -13.98 -36.88
CA MET A 79 -3.96 -13.34 -37.04
C MET A 79 -4.80 -13.97 -38.17
N SER A 80 -4.19 -14.68 -39.13
CA SER A 80 -4.90 -15.43 -40.18
C SER A 80 -5.56 -16.71 -39.65
N MET A 81 -4.96 -17.33 -38.64
CA MET A 81 -5.39 -18.61 -38.07
C MET A 81 -6.26 -18.47 -36.83
N TYR A 82 -6.28 -17.28 -36.21
CA TYR A 82 -6.90 -17.06 -34.91
C TYR A 82 -8.06 -16.06 -34.94
N VAL A 83 -9.07 -16.27 -34.09
CA VAL A 83 -10.21 -15.38 -33.85
C VAL A 83 -10.31 -15.08 -32.37
N PHE A 84 -10.40 -13.79 -32.05
CA PHE A 84 -10.40 -13.26 -30.69
C PHE A 84 -11.79 -13.41 -30.07
N SER A 85 -11.84 -13.84 -28.80
CA SER A 85 -13.05 -13.74 -27.98
C SER A 85 -13.45 -12.27 -27.77
N GLN A 86 -14.65 -12.02 -27.25
CA GLN A 86 -15.07 -10.65 -26.91
C GLN A 86 -14.09 -9.99 -25.92
N GLU A 87 -13.75 -10.69 -24.83
CA GLU A 87 -12.77 -10.22 -23.83
C GLU A 87 -11.40 -9.90 -24.45
N GLU A 88 -10.90 -10.76 -25.35
CA GLU A 88 -9.62 -10.54 -26.03
C GLU A 88 -9.68 -9.34 -26.99
N ARG A 89 -10.82 -9.11 -27.65
CA ARG A 89 -11.02 -7.93 -28.52
C ARG A 89 -11.06 -6.65 -27.70
N GLU A 90 -11.82 -6.65 -26.60
CA GLU A 90 -11.93 -5.50 -25.70
C GLU A 90 -10.56 -5.09 -25.15
N GLU A 91 -9.76 -6.04 -24.67
CA GLU A 91 -8.41 -5.76 -24.18
C GLU A 91 -7.50 -5.22 -25.29
N TYR A 92 -7.49 -5.86 -26.48
CA TYR A 92 -6.71 -5.38 -27.62
C TYR A 92 -7.11 -3.95 -28.03
N ILE A 93 -8.42 -3.66 -28.11
CA ILE A 93 -8.93 -2.32 -28.42
C ILE A 93 -8.46 -1.30 -27.38
N LEU A 94 -8.60 -1.63 -26.09
CA LEU A 94 -8.17 -0.76 -24.99
C LEU A 94 -6.67 -0.45 -25.06
N ILE A 95 -5.83 -1.48 -25.25
CA ILE A 95 -4.37 -1.32 -25.42
C ILE A 95 -4.06 -0.39 -26.60
N ASN A 96 -4.74 -0.55 -27.73
CA ASN A 96 -4.53 0.34 -28.87
C ASN A 96 -4.87 1.80 -28.52
N TYR A 97 -6.03 2.08 -27.93
CA TYR A 97 -6.43 3.45 -27.57
C TYR A 97 -5.61 4.07 -26.43
N LEU A 98 -4.99 3.25 -25.56
CA LEU A 98 -4.10 3.76 -24.52
C LEU A 98 -2.71 4.12 -25.08
N PHE A 99 -2.17 3.33 -26.00
CA PHE A 99 -0.75 3.36 -26.35
C PHE A 99 -0.45 3.80 -27.78
N ARG A 100 -1.46 4.03 -28.62
CA ARG A 100 -1.31 4.57 -29.97
C ARG A 100 -2.12 5.84 -30.16
N ASP A 101 -1.57 6.76 -30.93
CA ASP A 101 -2.28 7.94 -31.39
C ASP A 101 -3.13 7.62 -32.63
N ASN A 102 -4.25 8.34 -32.79
CA ASN A 102 -5.08 8.34 -34.00
C ASN A 102 -5.63 6.95 -34.39
N VAL A 103 -5.96 6.11 -33.40
CA VAL A 103 -6.54 4.78 -33.65
C VAL A 103 -7.88 4.92 -34.37
N LYS A 104 -8.02 4.23 -35.50
CA LYS A 104 -9.26 4.22 -36.29
C LYS A 104 -10.05 2.94 -36.05
N ILE A 105 -11.37 3.06 -35.97
CA ILE A 105 -12.27 1.90 -35.90
C ILE A 105 -12.03 0.95 -37.09
N SER A 106 -11.76 1.48 -38.29
CA SER A 106 -11.50 0.66 -39.48
C SER A 106 -10.23 -0.19 -39.38
N GLU A 107 -9.23 0.25 -38.62
CA GLU A 107 -8.03 -0.56 -38.35
C GLU A 107 -8.41 -1.74 -37.46
N MET A 108 -9.17 -1.48 -36.39
CA MET A 108 -9.66 -2.54 -35.49
C MET A 108 -10.59 -3.54 -36.20
N GLU A 109 -11.44 -3.08 -37.13
CA GLU A 109 -12.26 -3.96 -37.98
C GLU A 109 -11.40 -4.93 -38.80
N ALA A 110 -10.30 -4.42 -39.39
CA ALA A 110 -9.39 -5.21 -40.20
C ALA A 110 -8.56 -6.19 -39.36
N ASP A 111 -7.97 -5.70 -38.25
CA ASP A 111 -7.12 -6.49 -37.37
C ASP A 111 -7.91 -7.64 -36.74
N LEU A 112 -9.08 -7.35 -36.17
CA LEU A 112 -9.89 -8.32 -35.43
C LEU A 112 -10.87 -9.10 -36.32
N LYS A 113 -11.00 -8.74 -37.60
CA LYS A 113 -11.87 -9.37 -38.60
C LYS A 113 -13.34 -9.42 -38.18
N VAL A 114 -13.83 -8.33 -37.60
CA VAL A 114 -15.21 -8.18 -37.17
C VAL A 114 -15.83 -6.93 -37.76
N SER A 115 -17.17 -6.88 -37.76
CA SER A 115 -17.90 -5.73 -38.30
C SER A 115 -17.70 -4.47 -37.44
N ARG A 116 -17.85 -3.29 -38.04
CA ARG A 116 -17.95 -2.00 -37.33
C ARG A 116 -18.92 -2.04 -36.15
N THR A 117 -20.06 -2.71 -36.31
CA THR A 117 -21.09 -2.82 -35.27
C THR A 117 -20.58 -3.60 -34.07
N THR A 118 -19.78 -4.64 -34.30
CA THR A 118 -19.12 -5.42 -33.25
C THR A 118 -18.11 -4.56 -32.49
N ILE A 119 -17.22 -3.85 -33.20
CA ILE A 119 -16.24 -2.95 -32.56
C ILE A 119 -16.94 -1.86 -31.72
N LYS A 120 -18.01 -1.26 -32.24
CA LYS A 120 -18.79 -0.26 -31.49
C LYS A 120 -19.44 -0.84 -30.23
N LYS A 121 -19.88 -2.10 -30.27
CA LYS A 121 -20.40 -2.78 -29.09
C LYS A 121 -19.28 -3.01 -28.07
N ASP A 122 -18.13 -3.55 -28.49
CA ASP A 122 -16.98 -3.80 -27.61
C ASP A 122 -16.48 -2.47 -26.98
N ILE A 123 -16.44 -1.36 -27.73
CA ILE A 123 -16.13 -0.01 -27.19
C ILE A 123 -17.14 0.42 -26.13
N LYS A 124 -18.43 0.18 -26.33
CA LYS A 124 -19.47 0.52 -25.35
C LYS A 124 -19.32 -0.32 -24.07
N ASP A 125 -18.93 -1.58 -24.20
CA ASP A 125 -18.67 -2.44 -23.04
C ASP A 125 -17.43 -1.93 -22.27
N LEU A 126 -16.39 -1.46 -22.99
CA LEU A 126 -15.23 -0.78 -22.41
C LEU A 126 -15.55 0.57 -21.74
N GLU A 127 -16.57 1.31 -22.18
CA GLU A 127 -17.00 2.55 -21.51
C GLU A 127 -17.38 2.28 -20.04
N ASN A 128 -17.97 1.12 -19.74
CA ASN A 128 -18.29 0.73 -18.35
C ASN A 128 -17.02 0.48 -17.53
N TYR A 129 -16.06 -0.24 -18.11
CA TYR A 129 -14.77 -0.50 -17.46
C TYR A 129 -13.98 0.80 -17.21
N LEU A 130 -13.92 1.70 -18.18
CA LEU A 130 -13.23 2.99 -18.04
C LEU A 130 -13.89 3.88 -16.98
N ALA A 131 -15.21 3.81 -16.83
CA ALA A 131 -15.94 4.59 -15.82
C ALA A 131 -15.51 4.23 -14.38
N GLU A 132 -15.12 2.97 -14.11
CA GLU A 132 -14.56 2.56 -12.81
C GLU A 132 -13.26 3.30 -12.46
N PHE A 133 -12.53 3.77 -13.47
CA PHE A 133 -11.32 4.59 -13.34
C PHE A 133 -11.60 6.10 -13.46
N GLU A 134 -12.85 6.53 -13.59
CA GLU A 134 -13.22 7.91 -13.92
C GLU A 134 -12.65 8.39 -15.27
N LEU A 135 -12.57 7.46 -16.23
CA LEU A 135 -12.13 7.68 -17.61
C LEU A 135 -13.28 7.42 -18.58
N TYR A 136 -13.16 7.94 -19.80
CA TYR A 136 -14.16 7.77 -20.86
C TYR A 136 -13.54 7.93 -22.24
N PHE A 137 -14.21 7.43 -23.28
CA PHE A 137 -13.85 7.74 -24.65
C PHE A 137 -14.33 9.14 -25.02
N HIS A 138 -13.39 10.04 -25.33
CA HIS A 138 -13.66 11.33 -25.93
C HIS A 138 -13.67 11.19 -27.45
N ARG A 139 -14.69 11.77 -28.10
CA ARG A 139 -14.88 11.73 -29.54
C ARG A 139 -14.84 13.16 -30.06
N ASP A 140 -13.85 13.44 -30.91
CA ASP A 140 -13.74 14.65 -31.70
C ASP A 140 -13.95 14.30 -33.19
N GLU A 141 -14.28 15.26 -34.05
CA GLU A 141 -14.86 15.08 -35.40
C GLU A 141 -14.22 13.96 -36.24
N ASN A 142 -12.91 13.70 -36.07
CA ASN A 142 -12.19 12.61 -36.73
C ASN A 142 -11.28 11.77 -35.81
N LYS A 143 -11.34 11.95 -34.49
CA LYS A 143 -10.45 11.29 -33.52
C LYS A 143 -11.22 10.75 -32.32
N MET A 144 -10.81 9.59 -31.83
CA MET A 144 -11.31 9.06 -30.56
C MET A 144 -10.12 8.71 -29.68
N ASP A 145 -10.11 9.24 -28.46
CA ASP A 145 -9.06 9.02 -27.46
C ASP A 145 -9.69 8.73 -26.09
N ILE A 146 -8.89 8.21 -25.15
CA ILE A 146 -9.33 8.07 -23.75
C ILE A 146 -9.00 9.37 -23.01
N ALA A 147 -10.00 9.93 -22.34
CA ALA A 147 -9.91 11.16 -21.56
C ALA A 147 -10.44 10.95 -20.13
N GLY A 148 -10.18 11.92 -19.25
CA GLY A 148 -10.61 11.90 -17.85
C GLY A 148 -9.56 12.53 -16.94
N LYS A 149 -9.51 12.09 -15.68
CA LYS A 149 -8.49 12.56 -14.74
C LYS A 149 -7.11 12.05 -15.15
N GLU A 150 -6.16 12.95 -15.39
CA GLU A 150 -4.82 12.63 -15.88
C GLU A 150 -4.10 11.57 -15.01
N LYS A 151 -4.22 11.67 -13.68
CA LYS A 151 -3.65 10.68 -12.74
C LYS A 151 -4.21 9.27 -12.97
N LYS A 152 -5.52 9.16 -13.27
CA LYS A 152 -6.20 7.88 -13.48
C LYS A 152 -5.81 7.28 -14.84
N LEU A 153 -5.63 8.10 -15.86
CA LEU A 153 -5.17 7.65 -17.18
C LEU A 153 -3.74 7.10 -17.10
N ARG A 154 -2.81 7.83 -16.46
CA ARG A 154 -1.44 7.35 -16.22
C ARG A 154 -1.42 6.07 -15.40
N HIS A 155 -2.29 5.95 -14.41
CA HIS A 155 -2.44 4.73 -13.62
C HIS A 155 -2.90 3.54 -14.45
N LEU A 156 -3.93 3.70 -15.28
CA LEU A 156 -4.39 2.63 -16.17
C LEU A 156 -3.29 2.21 -17.15
N LYS A 157 -2.55 3.16 -17.72
CA LYS A 157 -1.36 2.88 -18.52
C LYS A 157 -0.32 2.04 -17.75
N LEU A 158 -0.02 2.41 -16.51
CA LEU A 158 0.90 1.65 -15.64
C LEU A 158 0.41 0.20 -15.47
N LEU A 159 -0.84 -0.01 -15.08
CA LEU A 159 -1.39 -1.34 -14.88
C LEU A 159 -1.29 -2.21 -16.14
N LYS A 160 -1.64 -1.64 -17.29
CA LYS A 160 -1.54 -2.33 -18.58
C LYS A 160 -0.11 -2.59 -19.02
N MET A 161 0.85 -1.72 -18.71
CA MET A 161 2.27 -2.00 -19.00
C MET A 161 2.84 -3.08 -18.09
N LEU A 162 2.48 -3.10 -16.79
CA LEU A 162 2.95 -4.10 -15.83
C LEU A 162 2.56 -5.53 -16.20
N ASP A 163 1.47 -5.72 -16.94
CA ASP A 163 1.08 -7.05 -17.42
C ASP A 163 1.98 -7.53 -18.59
N HIS A 164 2.78 -6.68 -19.23
CA HIS A 164 3.55 -7.03 -20.44
C HIS A 164 5.06 -6.78 -20.35
N ILE A 165 5.51 -5.88 -19.49
CA ILE A 165 6.93 -5.51 -19.37
C ILE A 165 7.40 -5.40 -17.92
N GLU A 166 8.70 -5.61 -17.75
CA GLU A 166 9.45 -5.36 -16.51
C GLU A 166 10.74 -4.62 -16.86
N ILE A 167 11.26 -3.83 -15.93
CA ILE A 167 12.57 -3.20 -16.04
C ILE A 167 13.57 -4.03 -15.24
N LYS A 168 14.47 -4.71 -15.95
CA LYS A 168 15.53 -5.55 -15.36
C LYS A 168 16.87 -5.08 -15.87
N ASN A 169 17.85 -4.96 -14.97
CA ASN A 169 19.21 -4.51 -15.32
C ASN A 169 19.22 -3.20 -16.15
N ARG A 170 18.31 -2.27 -15.83
CA ARG A 170 18.13 -0.99 -16.55
C ARG A 170 17.72 -1.15 -18.02
N GLU A 171 17.07 -2.25 -18.36
CA GLU A 171 16.56 -2.53 -19.71
C GLU A 171 15.12 -3.05 -19.64
N ILE A 172 14.37 -2.84 -20.72
CA ILE A 172 13.00 -3.35 -20.84
C ILE A 172 13.05 -4.84 -21.16
N ALA A 173 12.56 -5.65 -20.24
CA ALA A 173 12.32 -7.07 -20.42
C ALA A 173 10.83 -7.31 -20.71
N PHE A 174 10.53 -8.03 -21.78
CA PHE A 174 9.16 -8.40 -22.14
C PHE A 174 8.76 -9.69 -21.44
N ILE A 175 7.64 -9.67 -20.72
CA ILE A 175 7.09 -10.86 -20.06
C ILE A 175 6.64 -11.85 -21.14
N LYS A 176 7.10 -13.10 -21.06
CA LYS A 176 6.75 -14.13 -22.06
C LYS A 176 5.23 -14.36 -22.08
N LYS A 177 4.59 -14.04 -23.20
CA LYS A 177 3.16 -14.27 -23.43
C LYS A 177 2.91 -15.58 -24.14
N LYS A 178 1.92 -16.33 -23.65
CA LYS A 178 1.57 -17.64 -24.22
C LYS A 178 0.65 -17.50 -25.42
N TYR A 179 -0.45 -16.77 -25.24
CA TYR A 179 -1.51 -16.66 -26.25
C TYR A 179 -1.23 -15.56 -27.26
N LEU A 180 -1.72 -15.73 -28.50
CA LEU A 180 -1.50 -14.77 -29.60
C LEU A 180 -2.03 -13.38 -29.28
N SER A 181 -3.24 -13.27 -28.73
CA SER A 181 -3.86 -11.99 -28.36
C SER A 181 -2.95 -11.15 -27.45
N GLU A 182 -2.40 -11.77 -26.41
CA GLU A 182 -1.47 -11.11 -25.48
C GLU A 182 -0.15 -10.70 -26.16
N LYS A 183 0.32 -11.48 -27.15
CA LYS A 183 1.50 -11.14 -27.95
C LYS A 183 1.22 -9.93 -28.86
N GLU A 184 0.04 -9.85 -29.46
CA GLU A 184 -0.34 -8.69 -30.29
C GLU A 184 -0.50 -7.43 -29.44
N GLU A 185 -1.11 -7.53 -28.25
CA GLU A 185 -1.15 -6.45 -27.26
C GLU A 185 0.28 -6.00 -26.87
N GLN A 186 1.17 -6.96 -26.60
CA GLN A 186 2.56 -6.68 -26.26
C GLN A 186 3.33 -5.96 -27.38
N LYS A 187 3.03 -6.23 -28.66
CA LYS A 187 3.65 -5.49 -29.79
C LYS A 187 3.29 -4.00 -29.75
N VAL A 188 2.04 -3.66 -29.41
CA VAL A 188 1.61 -2.27 -29.29
C VAL A 188 2.39 -1.57 -28.17
N ILE A 189 2.48 -2.21 -27.00
CA ILE A 189 3.26 -1.70 -25.86
C ILE A 189 4.74 -1.59 -26.22
N ALA A 190 5.30 -2.59 -26.90
CA ALA A 190 6.70 -2.59 -27.32
C ALA A 190 7.02 -1.37 -28.21
N GLU A 191 6.13 -1.01 -29.14
CA GLU A 191 6.33 0.18 -29.97
C GLU A 191 6.24 1.48 -29.14
N TYR A 192 5.28 1.54 -28.23
CA TYR A 192 5.09 2.69 -27.34
C TYR A 192 6.33 2.97 -26.47
N VAL A 193 6.92 1.94 -25.86
CA VAL A 193 8.04 2.10 -24.91
C VAL A 193 9.40 2.34 -25.56
N LYS A 194 9.58 2.01 -26.85
CA LYS A 194 10.84 2.28 -27.59
C LYS A 194 11.26 3.74 -27.57
N GLY A 195 10.30 4.66 -27.43
CA GLY A 195 10.55 6.10 -27.40
C GLY A 195 11.19 6.63 -26.11
N TYR A 196 11.38 5.79 -25.09
CA TYR A 196 11.78 6.22 -23.75
C TYR A 196 13.07 5.54 -23.27
N ASP A 197 14.01 6.36 -22.78
CA ASP A 197 15.31 5.90 -22.28
C ASP A 197 15.18 5.43 -20.82
N VAL A 198 15.01 4.13 -20.63
CA VAL A 198 14.88 3.52 -19.31
C VAL A 198 16.16 3.56 -18.48
N LYS A 199 17.34 3.75 -19.10
CA LYS A 199 18.61 3.90 -18.36
C LYS A 199 18.62 5.23 -17.63
N LYS A 200 18.22 6.31 -18.31
CA LYS A 200 18.05 7.64 -17.68
C LYS A 200 16.98 7.64 -16.60
N ILE A 201 15.86 6.94 -16.81
CA ILE A 201 14.82 6.79 -15.78
C ILE A 201 15.41 6.09 -14.54
N ALA A 202 16.17 5.01 -14.73
CA ALA A 202 16.82 4.30 -13.63
C ALA A 202 17.83 5.20 -12.90
N ASP A 203 18.63 6.00 -13.62
CA ASP A 203 19.59 6.93 -13.01
C ASP A 203 18.88 8.00 -12.15
N VAL A 204 17.73 8.52 -12.58
CA VAL A 204 16.91 9.45 -11.78
C VAL A 204 16.40 8.78 -10.51
N ILE A 205 15.93 7.54 -10.60
CA ILE A 205 15.42 6.78 -9.44
C ILE A 205 16.55 6.49 -8.45
N ASP A 206 17.71 6.08 -8.93
CA ASP A 206 18.89 5.79 -8.10
C ASP A 206 19.41 7.07 -7.41
N GLU A 207 19.43 8.22 -8.11
CA GLU A 207 19.81 9.49 -7.49
C GLU A 207 18.80 9.93 -6.40
N ILE A 208 17.50 9.72 -6.63
CA ILE A 208 16.47 9.98 -5.61
C ILE A 208 16.65 9.07 -4.39
N GLU A 209 16.91 7.78 -4.61
CA GLU A 209 17.19 6.82 -3.53
C GLU A 209 18.39 7.28 -2.69
N GLU A 210 19.49 7.68 -3.34
CA GLU A 210 20.70 8.18 -2.67
C GLU A 210 20.42 9.46 -1.86
N LYS A 211 19.76 10.46 -2.46
CA LYS A 211 19.42 11.73 -1.78
C LYS A 211 18.52 11.51 -0.57
N LEU A 212 17.63 10.52 -0.63
CA LEU A 212 16.73 10.16 0.46
C LEU A 212 17.41 9.31 1.53
N GLU A 213 18.63 8.81 1.30
CA GLU A 213 19.30 7.82 2.16
C GLU A 213 18.40 6.60 2.41
N ALA A 214 17.66 6.21 1.37
CA ALA A 214 16.66 5.16 1.42
C ALA A 214 17.17 3.87 0.74
N HIS A 215 16.41 2.78 0.93
CA HIS A 215 16.58 1.57 0.14
C HIS A 215 15.25 1.15 -0.47
N PHE A 216 15.17 1.20 -1.79
CA PHE A 216 14.02 0.82 -2.59
C PHE A 216 14.14 -0.64 -3.04
N THR A 217 13.06 -1.39 -2.92
CA THR A 217 13.02 -2.75 -3.46
C THR A 217 13.04 -2.73 -4.99
N ASN A 218 13.50 -3.81 -5.61
CA ASN A 218 13.54 -3.94 -7.07
C ASN A 218 12.13 -3.86 -7.67
N GLU A 219 11.14 -4.42 -6.99
CA GLU A 219 9.72 -4.38 -7.39
C GLU A 219 9.22 -2.94 -7.44
N PHE A 220 9.55 -2.14 -6.41
CA PHE A 220 9.19 -0.72 -6.37
C PHE A 220 9.89 0.05 -7.50
N LYS A 221 11.20 -0.13 -7.68
CA LYS A 221 11.96 0.51 -8.77
C LYS A 221 11.37 0.18 -10.14
N ASN A 222 10.99 -1.08 -10.37
CA ASN A 222 10.33 -1.52 -11.59
C ASN A 222 9.01 -0.77 -11.84
N ILE A 223 8.13 -0.71 -10.83
CA ILE A 223 6.82 -0.04 -10.94
C ILE A 223 7.00 1.46 -11.22
N ILE A 224 7.88 2.12 -10.48
CA ILE A 224 8.14 3.55 -10.66
C ILE A 224 8.76 3.83 -12.03
N ALA A 225 9.70 3.01 -12.49
CA ALA A 225 10.30 3.18 -13.81
C ALA A 225 9.23 3.08 -14.93
N ILE A 226 8.32 2.11 -14.84
CA ILE A 226 7.20 1.97 -15.79
C ILE A 226 6.23 3.16 -15.67
N TYR A 227 5.98 3.65 -14.46
CA TYR A 227 5.15 4.85 -14.25
C TYR A 227 5.78 6.11 -14.84
N PHE A 228 7.11 6.23 -14.80
CA PHE A 228 7.85 7.32 -15.45
C PHE A 228 7.70 7.31 -16.97
N ILE A 229 7.65 6.14 -17.61
CA ILE A 229 7.39 6.04 -19.06
C ILE A 229 6.03 6.67 -19.40
N ALA A 230 4.98 6.32 -18.66
CA ALA A 230 3.66 6.95 -18.83
C ALA A 230 3.69 8.45 -18.52
N THR A 231 4.35 8.85 -17.43
CA THR A 231 4.42 10.25 -17.00
C THR A 231 5.13 11.13 -18.02
N PHE A 232 6.30 10.73 -18.51
CA PHE A 232 7.07 11.49 -19.48
C PHE A 232 6.39 11.57 -20.84
N GLU A 233 5.69 10.52 -21.26
CA GLU A 233 4.85 10.58 -22.46
C GLU A 233 3.78 11.67 -22.35
N ARG A 234 3.02 11.65 -21.26
CA ARG A 234 1.92 12.59 -21.05
C ARG A 234 2.42 14.03 -20.95
N ILE A 235 3.52 14.27 -20.22
CA ILE A 235 4.15 15.59 -20.13
C ILE A 235 4.62 16.08 -21.51
N LYS A 236 5.28 15.21 -22.29
CA LYS A 236 5.74 15.54 -23.65
C LYS A 236 4.58 15.94 -24.56
N ASN A 237 3.41 15.32 -24.37
CA ASN A 237 2.19 15.62 -25.11
C ASN A 237 1.37 16.78 -24.51
N GLY A 238 1.93 17.53 -23.54
CA GLY A 238 1.30 18.70 -22.94
C GLY A 238 0.21 18.39 -21.89
N HIS A 239 0.05 17.12 -21.52
CA HIS A 239 -0.93 16.68 -20.53
C HIS A 239 -0.31 16.63 -19.14
N ILE A 240 -0.48 17.72 -18.40
CA ILE A 240 0.14 17.93 -17.09
C ILE A 240 -0.88 17.88 -15.95
N ILE A 241 -0.41 17.52 -14.76
CA ILE A 241 -1.17 17.63 -13.51
C ILE A 241 -1.14 19.10 -13.06
N THR A 242 -2.32 19.70 -12.90
CA THR A 242 -2.47 21.11 -12.52
C THR A 242 -2.92 21.32 -11.07
N GLN A 243 -3.28 20.24 -10.36
CA GLN A 243 -3.76 20.31 -8.98
C GLN A 243 -3.53 19.01 -8.18
N LYS A 244 -3.37 19.14 -6.86
CA LYS A 244 -3.23 18.01 -5.93
C LYS A 244 -3.74 18.37 -4.53
N ASN A 245 -4.64 17.55 -4.00
CA ASN A 245 -5.35 17.80 -2.74
C ASN A 245 -4.41 17.92 -1.52
N ASN A 246 -3.40 17.06 -1.41
CA ASN A 246 -2.42 17.09 -0.31
C ASN A 246 -1.13 17.85 -0.67
N SER A 247 -1.18 18.79 -1.61
CA SER A 247 0.00 19.55 -2.03
C SER A 247 0.64 20.32 -0.88
N ASP A 248 -0.17 20.93 0.00
CA ASP A 248 0.33 21.68 1.15
C ASP A 248 1.07 20.81 2.17
N PHE A 249 0.65 19.57 2.36
CA PHE A 249 1.37 18.60 3.19
C PHE A 249 2.74 18.29 2.57
N LEU A 250 2.74 17.88 1.30
CA LEU A 250 3.94 17.43 0.61
C LEU A 250 4.97 18.55 0.46
N ARG A 251 4.57 19.80 0.24
CA ARG A 251 5.51 20.94 0.17
C ARG A 251 6.33 21.13 1.45
N LYS A 252 5.80 20.72 2.59
CA LYS A 252 6.45 20.89 3.91
C LYS A 252 7.39 19.74 4.27
N LEU A 253 7.40 18.68 3.46
CA LEU A 253 8.28 17.54 3.63
C LEU A 253 9.71 17.87 3.18
N GLU A 254 10.71 17.41 3.94
CA GLU A 254 12.11 17.52 3.52
C GLU A 254 12.40 16.59 2.33
N GLU A 255 11.69 15.46 2.26
CA GLU A 255 11.74 14.49 1.17
C GLU A 255 11.32 15.14 -0.15
N TYR A 256 10.30 16.01 -0.12
CA TYR A 256 9.88 16.75 -1.32
C TYR A 256 11.01 17.63 -1.84
N LYS A 257 11.76 18.34 -0.98
CA LYS A 257 12.89 19.18 -1.41
C LYS A 257 13.98 18.34 -2.07
N LYS A 258 14.35 17.22 -1.44
CA LYS A 258 15.35 16.26 -1.96
C LYS A 258 14.93 15.69 -3.32
N ILE A 259 13.68 15.22 -3.44
CA ILE A 259 13.14 14.65 -4.68
C ILE A 259 13.03 15.71 -5.77
N LYS A 260 12.52 16.90 -5.44
CA LYS A 260 12.37 18.03 -6.37
C LYS A 260 13.70 18.40 -7.02
N GLU A 261 14.79 18.47 -6.25
CA GLU A 261 16.14 18.78 -6.77
C GLU A 261 16.55 17.87 -7.93
N VAL A 262 16.24 16.57 -7.82
CA VAL A 262 16.53 15.59 -8.87
C VAL A 262 15.53 15.70 -10.02
N LEU A 263 14.23 15.80 -9.72
CA LEU A 263 13.18 15.85 -10.73
C LEU A 263 13.26 17.09 -11.64
N GLU A 264 13.74 18.23 -11.13
CA GLU A 264 13.94 19.45 -11.93
C GLU A 264 14.97 19.27 -13.08
N LYS A 265 15.75 18.20 -13.08
CA LYS A 265 16.67 17.85 -14.19
C LYS A 265 15.93 17.25 -15.39
N VAL A 266 14.73 16.71 -15.17
CA VAL A 266 13.96 15.95 -16.18
C VAL A 266 12.53 16.45 -16.37
N ILE A 267 12.02 17.29 -15.47
CA ILE A 267 10.69 17.91 -15.50
C ILE A 267 10.86 19.43 -15.38
N ASP A 268 10.05 20.19 -16.10
CA ASP A 268 10.06 21.66 -16.04
C ASP A 268 9.76 22.15 -14.60
N LYS A 269 10.57 23.09 -14.10
CA LYS A 269 10.46 23.63 -12.74
C LYS A 269 9.09 24.27 -12.45
N ASN A 270 8.39 24.75 -13.47
CA ASN A 270 7.05 25.33 -13.34
C ASN A 270 5.96 24.27 -13.12
N GLN A 271 6.26 22.99 -13.37
CA GLN A 271 5.33 21.88 -13.20
C GLN A 271 5.39 21.32 -11.77
N GLU A 272 5.21 22.19 -10.76
CA GLU A 272 5.33 21.82 -9.35
C GLU A 272 4.44 20.64 -8.94
N TYR A 273 3.20 20.60 -9.45
CA TYR A 273 2.26 19.53 -9.15
C TYR A 273 2.66 18.16 -9.72
N GLU A 274 3.46 18.11 -10.80
CA GLU A 274 4.07 16.86 -11.28
C GLU A 274 5.07 16.33 -10.26
N MET A 275 5.95 17.21 -9.78
CA MET A 275 6.97 16.86 -8.78
C MET A 275 6.33 16.43 -7.46
N LEU A 276 5.31 17.16 -6.97
CA LEU A 276 4.54 16.77 -5.78
C LEU A 276 3.84 15.42 -5.98
N HIS A 277 3.32 15.15 -7.18
CA HIS A 277 2.67 13.88 -7.47
C HIS A 277 3.66 12.72 -7.46
N LEU A 278 4.83 12.87 -8.09
CA LEU A 278 5.89 11.86 -8.06
C LEU A 278 6.47 11.66 -6.66
N THR A 279 6.60 12.72 -5.86
CA THR A 279 7.01 12.60 -4.46
C THR A 279 6.11 11.67 -3.67
N GLU A 280 4.79 11.75 -3.84
CA GLU A 280 3.87 10.82 -3.18
C GLU A 280 4.09 9.35 -3.60
N TYR A 281 4.44 9.11 -4.87
CA TYR A 281 4.82 7.78 -5.34
C TYR A 281 6.14 7.32 -4.68
N PHE A 282 7.16 8.18 -4.57
CA PHE A 282 8.41 7.84 -3.88
C PHE A 282 8.24 7.53 -2.40
N LEU A 283 7.38 8.27 -1.69
CA LEU A 283 7.04 7.99 -0.28
C LEU A 283 6.40 6.60 -0.05
N SER A 284 5.92 5.95 -1.11
CA SER A 284 5.34 4.61 -1.03
C SER A 284 6.37 3.47 -1.12
N GLY A 285 7.62 3.80 -1.46
CA GLY A 285 8.73 2.87 -1.66
C GLY A 285 9.67 2.67 -0.48
N PHE A 286 9.58 3.51 0.56
CA PHE A 286 10.46 3.42 1.73
C PHE A 286 9.79 3.95 3.00
N TYR A 287 10.20 3.40 4.15
CA TYR A 287 9.85 3.97 5.44
C TYR A 287 10.73 5.18 5.73
N ASN A 288 10.10 6.22 6.25
CA ASN A 288 10.79 7.35 6.83
C ASN A 288 10.22 7.65 8.21
N ASP A 289 11.09 7.97 9.17
CA ASP A 289 10.68 8.31 10.53
C ASP A 289 10.13 9.75 10.62
N THR A 290 10.13 10.51 9.52
CA THR A 290 9.49 11.85 9.44
C THR A 290 7.97 11.79 9.54
N PHE A 291 7.33 12.95 9.77
CA PHE A 291 5.88 13.03 9.99
C PHE A 291 5.11 12.63 8.72
N SER A 292 4.16 11.69 8.84
CA SER A 292 3.27 11.24 7.76
C SER A 292 1.85 11.68 8.04
N GLU A 293 1.11 12.11 7.01
CA GLU A 293 -0.28 12.57 7.09
C GLU A 293 -1.20 11.58 7.83
N ASN A 294 -0.89 10.28 7.76
CA ASN A 294 -1.75 9.22 8.27
C ASN A 294 -1.11 8.44 9.43
N ILE A 295 -0.03 8.93 10.05
CA ILE A 295 0.68 8.19 11.11
C ILE A 295 -0.22 7.91 12.32
N LEU A 296 -0.93 8.90 12.84
CA LEU A 296 -1.80 8.74 14.00
C LEU A 296 -2.97 7.80 13.71
N ILE A 297 -3.53 7.91 12.50
CA ILE A 297 -4.60 7.04 12.00
C ILE A 297 -4.12 5.59 11.92
N LEU A 298 -2.90 5.38 11.40
CA LEU A 298 -2.31 4.05 11.29
C LEU A 298 -1.95 3.46 12.65
N GLU A 299 -1.34 4.26 13.53
CA GLU A 299 -1.03 3.84 14.90
C GLU A 299 -2.30 3.42 15.64
N ARG A 300 -3.39 4.19 15.49
CA ARG A 300 -4.72 3.82 15.99
C ARG A 300 -5.18 2.48 15.45
N PHE A 301 -5.12 2.29 14.13
CA PHE A 301 -5.51 1.04 13.48
C PHE A 301 -4.69 -0.17 14.00
N ILE A 302 -3.36 -0.05 14.02
CA ILE A 302 -2.45 -1.11 14.49
C ILE A 302 -2.74 -1.44 15.95
N SER A 303 -2.84 -0.43 16.82
CA SER A 303 -3.17 -0.64 18.23
C SER A 303 -4.45 -1.45 18.39
N LYS A 304 -5.48 -1.16 17.59
CA LYS A 304 -6.78 -1.85 17.71
C LYS A 304 -6.76 -3.26 17.15
N VAL A 305 -6.06 -3.49 16.05
CA VAL A 305 -5.85 -4.83 15.50
C VAL A 305 -5.09 -5.72 16.49
N LEU A 306 -3.97 -5.24 17.03
CA LEU A 306 -3.17 -6.01 17.99
C LEU A 306 -3.91 -6.27 19.30
N GLU A 307 -4.65 -5.29 19.83
CA GLU A 307 -5.48 -5.46 21.03
C GLU A 307 -6.56 -6.54 20.83
N ASN A 308 -7.24 -6.54 19.69
CA ASN A 308 -8.26 -7.55 19.39
C ASN A 308 -7.64 -8.94 19.20
N LEU A 309 -6.46 -9.02 18.57
CA LEU A 309 -5.70 -10.27 18.46
C LEU A 309 -5.26 -10.79 19.84
N ASP A 310 -4.81 -9.90 20.74
CA ASP A 310 -4.43 -10.25 22.11
C ASP A 310 -5.59 -10.89 22.86
N MET A 311 -6.78 -10.30 22.75
CA MET A 311 -8.00 -10.84 23.36
C MET A 311 -8.44 -12.18 22.76
N GLU A 312 -8.49 -12.28 21.44
CA GLU A 312 -9.05 -13.46 20.76
C GLU A 312 -8.08 -14.65 20.71
N MET A 313 -6.77 -14.38 20.61
CA MET A 313 -5.73 -15.41 20.52
C MET A 313 -5.01 -15.65 21.85
N LYS A 314 -5.34 -14.90 22.91
CA LYS A 314 -4.67 -14.92 24.22
C LYS A 314 -3.16 -14.66 24.10
N THR A 315 -2.84 -13.56 23.43
CA THR A 315 -1.45 -13.13 23.15
C THR A 315 -1.16 -11.78 23.82
N ASN A 316 0.04 -11.24 23.62
CA ASN A 316 0.47 -9.93 24.16
C ASN A 316 1.21 -9.12 23.08
N LEU A 317 0.82 -9.25 21.81
CA LEU A 317 1.38 -8.61 20.63
C LEU A 317 1.45 -7.08 20.76
N LEU A 318 0.48 -6.44 21.42
CA LEU A 318 0.50 -4.98 21.61
C LEU A 318 1.69 -4.51 22.47
N LYS A 319 2.31 -5.39 23.25
CA LYS A 319 3.50 -5.08 24.05
C LYS A 319 4.81 -5.24 23.29
N GLU A 320 4.77 -5.75 22.06
CA GLU A 320 5.97 -6.19 21.34
C GLU A 320 6.53 -5.09 20.45
N ARG A 321 7.57 -4.40 20.95
CA ARG A 321 8.15 -3.21 20.31
C ARG A 321 8.63 -3.48 18.88
N GLU A 322 9.29 -4.61 18.67
CA GLU A 322 9.84 -5.01 17.37
C GLU A 322 8.74 -5.27 16.35
N LEU A 323 7.66 -5.97 16.75
CA LEU A 323 6.51 -6.22 15.88
C LEU A 323 5.84 -4.91 15.48
N ILE A 324 5.58 -4.03 16.44
CA ILE A 324 4.99 -2.71 16.20
C ILE A 324 5.84 -1.91 15.21
N ASP A 325 7.16 -1.87 15.42
CA ASP A 325 8.08 -1.14 14.55
C ASP A 325 8.07 -1.71 13.12
N LYS A 326 8.08 -3.04 13.00
CA LYS A 326 8.01 -3.75 11.72
C LYS A 326 6.70 -3.47 10.98
N LEU A 327 5.56 -3.48 11.69
CA LEU A 327 4.25 -3.15 11.13
C LEU A 327 4.20 -1.70 10.63
N LEU A 328 4.68 -0.73 11.41
CA LEU A 328 4.72 0.68 10.99
C LEU A 328 5.63 0.89 9.79
N LYS A 329 6.82 0.27 9.79
CA LYS A 329 7.78 0.31 8.68
C LYS A 329 7.18 -0.16 7.37
N TYR A 330 6.35 -1.19 7.42
CA TYR A 330 5.68 -1.72 6.23
C TYR A 330 4.42 -0.94 5.84
N LEU A 331 3.56 -0.61 6.82
CA LEU A 331 2.24 -0.04 6.57
C LEU A 331 2.26 1.46 6.25
N LEU A 332 3.20 2.26 6.78
CA LEU A 332 3.27 3.69 6.44
C LEU A 332 3.48 3.92 4.94
N PRO A 333 4.45 3.25 4.28
CA PRO A 333 4.59 3.34 2.82
C PRO A 333 3.40 2.68 2.10
N ALA A 334 2.82 1.62 2.66
CA ALA A 334 1.67 0.93 2.08
C ALA A 334 0.44 1.84 1.96
N ILE A 335 0.21 2.77 2.89
CA ILE A 335 -0.90 3.73 2.79
C ILE A 335 -0.80 4.54 1.49
N TYR A 336 0.41 4.96 1.10
CA TYR A 336 0.62 5.65 -0.17
C TYR A 336 0.43 4.73 -1.37
N ARG A 337 0.80 3.44 -1.28
CA ARG A 337 0.54 2.44 -2.33
C ARG A 337 -0.95 2.17 -2.53
N ILE A 338 -1.71 2.02 -1.44
CA ILE A 338 -3.17 1.84 -1.45
C ILE A 338 -3.82 3.07 -2.09
N LYS A 339 -3.44 4.28 -1.65
CA LYS A 339 -3.93 5.54 -2.21
C LYS A 339 -3.66 5.67 -3.72
N ASN A 340 -2.50 5.22 -4.17
CA ASN A 340 -2.10 5.20 -5.59
C ASN A 340 -2.53 3.93 -6.34
N ASN A 341 -3.25 3.02 -5.69
CA ASN A 341 -3.84 1.80 -6.22
C ASN A 341 -2.88 0.88 -7.01
N PHE A 342 -1.66 0.67 -6.52
CA PHE A 342 -0.73 -0.31 -7.10
C PHE A 342 -0.19 -1.29 -6.05
N TYR A 343 0.24 -2.47 -6.51
CA TYR A 343 0.75 -3.57 -5.67
C TYR A 343 2.25 -3.69 -5.88
N LEU A 344 3.02 -4.03 -4.84
CA LEU A 344 4.42 -4.44 -5.03
C LEU A 344 4.49 -5.88 -5.54
N ASN A 345 3.63 -6.74 -4.98
CA ASN A 345 3.52 -8.13 -5.38
C ASN A 345 2.05 -8.51 -5.68
N LYS A 346 1.75 -8.71 -6.96
CA LYS A 346 0.41 -9.12 -7.44
C LYS A 346 0.12 -10.60 -7.18
N SER A 347 1.15 -11.41 -6.94
CA SER A 347 1.03 -12.87 -6.76
C SER A 347 1.55 -13.27 -5.38
N LEU A 348 0.63 -13.35 -4.43
CA LEU A 348 0.91 -13.77 -3.06
C LEU A 348 0.95 -15.30 -2.99
N ASP A 349 2.01 -15.85 -2.37
CA ASP A 349 2.09 -17.28 -2.09
C ASP A 349 1.53 -17.59 -0.69
N PHE A 350 0.26 -17.99 -0.64
CA PHE A 350 -0.41 -18.36 0.61
C PHE A 350 0.10 -19.67 1.21
N ASN A 351 0.99 -20.41 0.56
CA ASN A 351 1.65 -21.57 1.18
C ASN A 351 2.77 -21.14 2.15
N GLU A 352 3.26 -19.91 2.06
CA GLU A 352 4.30 -19.36 2.93
C GLU A 352 3.77 -18.78 4.25
N ILE A 353 2.50 -19.03 4.57
CA ILE A 353 1.85 -18.51 5.78
C ILE A 353 0.81 -19.50 6.29
N ASN A 354 0.66 -19.59 7.61
CA ASN A 354 -0.47 -20.28 8.21
C ASN A 354 -1.79 -19.57 7.86
N ILE A 355 -2.61 -20.26 7.05
CA ILE A 355 -3.88 -19.75 6.56
C ILE A 355 -4.87 -19.40 7.69
N GLU A 356 -4.79 -20.07 8.84
CA GLU A 356 -5.61 -19.75 10.01
C GLU A 356 -5.22 -18.39 10.61
N ILE A 357 -3.92 -18.11 10.70
CA ILE A 357 -3.41 -16.80 11.16
C ILE A 357 -3.82 -15.72 10.15
N PHE A 358 -3.63 -15.97 8.85
CA PHE A 358 -4.04 -15.03 7.80
C PHE A 358 -5.53 -14.70 7.91
N ASN A 359 -6.39 -15.71 7.95
CA ASN A 359 -7.85 -15.51 8.05
C ASN A 359 -8.22 -14.75 9.33
N LYS A 360 -7.52 -15.03 10.45
CA LYS A 360 -7.82 -14.35 11.71
C LYS A 360 -7.43 -12.88 11.70
N VAL A 361 -6.26 -12.57 11.16
CA VAL A 361 -5.78 -11.20 10.99
C VAL A 361 -6.68 -10.46 10.00
N LYS A 362 -7.07 -11.08 8.89
CA LYS A 362 -8.02 -10.52 7.91
C LYS A 362 -9.34 -10.14 8.56
N GLU A 363 -9.96 -11.07 9.29
CA GLU A 363 -11.23 -10.83 10.00
C GLU A 363 -11.13 -9.62 10.95
N ILE A 364 -10.06 -9.53 11.74
CA ILE A 364 -9.87 -8.45 12.71
C ILE A 364 -9.52 -7.13 12.02
N ALA A 365 -8.71 -7.15 10.97
CA ALA A 365 -8.36 -5.97 10.19
C ALA A 365 -9.62 -5.37 9.52
N GLU A 366 -10.47 -6.20 8.92
CA GLU A 366 -11.73 -5.78 8.29
C GLU A 366 -12.70 -5.16 9.31
N LYS A 367 -12.81 -5.70 10.53
CA LYS A 367 -13.61 -5.10 11.61
C LYS A 367 -13.12 -3.70 12.01
N ASN A 368 -11.81 -3.44 11.89
CA ASN A 368 -11.17 -2.19 12.29
C ASN A 368 -10.87 -1.23 11.11
N GLN A 369 -11.26 -1.58 9.87
CA GLN A 369 -10.91 -0.81 8.68
C GLN A 369 -11.46 0.62 8.67
N HIS A 370 -12.54 0.87 9.41
CA HIS A 370 -13.18 2.18 9.55
C HIS A 370 -12.29 3.25 10.19
N HIS A 371 -11.17 2.85 10.81
CA HIS A 371 -10.15 3.79 11.27
C HIS A 371 -9.28 4.33 10.14
N LEU A 372 -9.07 3.56 9.07
CA LEU A 372 -8.23 3.97 7.95
C LEU A 372 -9.04 4.79 6.94
N LYS A 373 -8.35 5.68 6.20
CA LYS A 373 -8.96 6.40 5.07
C LYS A 373 -9.31 5.46 3.92
N GLU A 374 -8.46 4.45 3.69
CA GLU A 374 -8.62 3.41 2.68
C GLU A 374 -8.39 2.04 3.34
N PRO A 375 -9.14 0.99 2.97
CA PRO A 375 -8.97 -0.33 3.55
C PRO A 375 -7.65 -0.97 3.12
N LEU A 376 -7.11 -1.84 3.99
CA LEU A 376 -5.98 -2.71 3.60
C LEU A 376 -6.44 -3.73 2.55
N ARG A 377 -5.57 -4.05 1.60
CA ARG A 377 -5.83 -5.09 0.59
C ARG A 377 -5.23 -6.41 1.07
N ASP A 378 -5.53 -7.48 0.34
CA ASP A 378 -4.98 -8.82 0.67
C ASP A 378 -3.45 -8.84 0.70
N GLU A 379 -2.76 -8.02 -0.11
CA GLU A 379 -1.30 -7.85 -0.05
C GLU A 379 -0.86 -7.32 1.32
N GLU A 380 -1.42 -6.20 1.79
CA GLU A 380 -1.05 -5.65 3.09
C GLU A 380 -1.40 -6.58 4.24
N ILE A 381 -2.58 -7.22 4.19
CA ILE A 381 -2.99 -8.19 5.21
C ILE A 381 -2.02 -9.37 5.23
N PHE A 382 -1.62 -9.90 4.07
CA PHE A 382 -0.67 -11.01 3.98
C PHE A 382 0.66 -10.73 4.69
N TYR A 383 1.28 -9.57 4.44
CA TYR A 383 2.55 -9.21 5.09
C TYR A 383 2.38 -8.89 6.58
N VAL A 384 1.27 -8.25 6.99
CA VAL A 384 0.94 -8.07 8.41
C VAL A 384 0.80 -9.43 9.10
N SER A 385 0.10 -10.37 8.48
CA SER A 385 -0.07 -11.73 8.99
C SER A 385 1.26 -12.48 9.08
N LYS A 386 2.18 -12.33 8.11
CA LYS A 386 3.53 -12.91 8.18
C LYS A 386 4.32 -12.39 9.38
N TYR A 387 4.29 -11.09 9.65
CA TYR A 387 5.00 -10.54 10.81
C TYR A 387 4.39 -10.99 12.14
N ILE A 388 3.07 -11.13 12.21
CA ILE A 388 2.39 -11.67 13.38
C ILE A 388 2.74 -13.16 13.56
N GLU A 389 2.68 -13.97 12.50
CA GLU A 389 3.05 -15.38 12.54
C GLU A 389 4.49 -15.58 12.99
N GLU A 390 5.44 -14.90 12.35
CA GLU A 390 6.86 -14.92 12.72
C GLU A 390 7.04 -14.64 14.22
N TYR A 391 6.31 -13.64 14.74
CA TYR A 391 6.35 -13.30 16.16
C TYR A 391 5.74 -14.41 17.06
N LEU A 392 4.60 -14.99 16.64
CA LEU A 392 3.94 -16.08 17.38
C LEU A 392 4.76 -17.37 17.41
N GLU A 393 5.46 -17.68 16.32
CA GLU A 393 6.37 -18.83 16.26
C GLU A 393 7.58 -18.63 17.16
N GLN A 394 8.13 -17.40 17.21
CA GLN A 394 9.25 -17.06 18.08
C GLN A 394 8.91 -17.21 19.57
N LYS A 395 7.66 -16.92 20.00
CA LYS A 395 7.21 -17.14 21.39
C LYS A 395 7.16 -18.61 21.82
N LYS A 396 7.17 -19.57 20.89
CA LYS A 396 7.33 -21.00 21.24
C LYS A 396 8.76 -21.30 21.72
N ASN A 397 9.73 -20.48 21.35
CA ASN A 397 11.10 -20.56 21.84
C ASN A 397 11.24 -19.69 23.10
N LYS A 398 11.76 -20.24 24.21
CA LYS A 398 12.00 -19.48 25.45
C LYS A 398 13.02 -18.37 25.16
N LYS A 399 12.61 -17.10 25.32
CA LYS A 399 13.53 -15.96 25.34
C LYS A 399 14.42 -16.01 26.59
N ILE A 400 15.63 -15.47 26.48
CA ILE A 400 16.61 -15.37 27.55
C ILE A 400 16.42 -14.00 28.22
N SER A 401 16.30 -13.98 29.56
CA SER A 401 16.22 -12.74 30.35
C SER A 401 17.51 -11.92 30.16
N LEU A 402 17.38 -10.68 29.70
CA LEU A 402 18.51 -9.77 29.55
C LEU A 402 19.09 -9.40 30.91
N LYS A 403 18.24 -9.24 31.92
CA LYS A 403 18.66 -8.96 33.30
C LYS A 403 19.51 -10.08 33.87
N GLU A 404 19.11 -11.34 33.68
CA GLU A 404 19.92 -12.50 34.10
C GLU A 404 21.22 -12.58 33.29
N LEU A 405 21.15 -12.33 31.98
CA LEU A 405 22.31 -12.36 31.10
C LEU A 405 23.36 -11.30 31.48
N LEU A 406 22.95 -10.05 31.67
CA LEU A 406 23.85 -8.97 32.13
C LEU A 406 24.43 -9.30 33.50
N LYS A 407 23.62 -9.81 34.43
CA LYS A 407 24.10 -10.24 35.75
C LYS A 407 25.16 -11.33 35.65
N LEU A 408 24.98 -12.31 34.75
CA LEU A 408 25.98 -13.35 34.48
C LEU A 408 27.26 -12.75 33.91
N VAL A 409 27.17 -11.79 32.99
CA VAL A 409 28.34 -11.11 32.43
C VAL A 409 29.08 -10.33 33.52
N GLN A 410 28.37 -9.57 34.34
CA GLN A 410 28.96 -8.83 35.47
C GLN A 410 29.67 -9.73 36.49
N GLN A 411 29.15 -10.94 36.71
CA GLN A 411 29.79 -11.90 37.61
C GLN A 411 31.12 -12.44 37.07
N ASN A 412 31.36 -12.34 35.76
CA ASN A 412 32.48 -12.99 35.08
C ASN A 412 33.41 -12.03 34.32
N ALA A 413 33.06 -10.74 34.21
CA ALA A 413 33.83 -9.72 33.51
C ALA A 413 34.07 -8.49 34.40
N ARG A 414 35.13 -7.72 34.09
CA ARG A 414 35.45 -6.44 34.73
C ARG A 414 35.34 -5.32 33.70
N ASP A 415 35.04 -4.11 34.17
CA ASP A 415 34.99 -2.88 33.35
C ASP A 415 34.00 -2.93 32.17
N VAL A 416 32.87 -3.62 32.35
CA VAL A 416 31.78 -3.70 31.36
C VAL A 416 30.75 -2.60 31.64
N ASP A 417 30.39 -1.85 30.61
CA ASP A 417 29.26 -0.92 30.62
C ASP A 417 27.98 -1.69 30.29
N ASP A 418 27.11 -1.85 31.28
CA ASP A 418 25.85 -2.60 31.18
C ASP A 418 24.90 -2.03 30.13
N ASP A 419 24.86 -0.70 29.98
CA ASP A 419 23.93 -0.05 29.08
C ASP A 419 24.38 -0.24 27.63
N LEU A 420 25.68 -0.04 27.35
CA LEU A 420 26.26 -0.33 26.04
C LEU A 420 26.12 -1.81 25.67
N LEU A 421 26.48 -2.71 26.59
CA LEU A 421 26.38 -4.15 26.35
C LEU A 421 24.94 -4.59 26.09
N ALA A 422 23.98 -4.02 26.82
CA ALA A 422 22.58 -4.33 26.61
C ALA A 422 22.08 -3.87 25.24
N GLU A 423 22.47 -2.68 24.78
CA GLU A 423 22.13 -2.22 23.44
C GLU A 423 22.75 -3.13 22.37
N ASP A 424 24.03 -3.50 22.50
CA ASP A 424 24.70 -4.42 21.56
C ASP A 424 24.03 -5.80 21.53
N ILE A 425 23.66 -6.35 22.69
CA ILE A 425 22.95 -7.63 22.79
C ILE A 425 21.57 -7.54 22.15
N LYS A 426 20.85 -6.43 22.33
CA LYS A 426 19.55 -6.22 21.70
C LYS A 426 19.65 -6.03 20.20
N GLU A 427 20.64 -5.28 19.73
CA GLU A 427 20.86 -5.08 18.31
C GLU A 427 21.18 -6.41 17.61
N LYS A 428 22.00 -7.25 18.25
CA LYS A 428 22.50 -8.49 17.65
C LYS A 428 21.63 -9.71 17.89
N PHE A 429 20.95 -9.76 19.03
CA PHE A 429 20.21 -10.93 19.51
C PHE A 429 18.80 -10.59 20.02
N GLY A 430 18.28 -9.37 19.82
CA GLY A 430 17.01 -8.90 20.38
C GLY A 430 15.84 -9.86 20.22
N MET A 431 15.79 -10.57 19.11
CA MET A 431 14.79 -11.60 18.81
C MET A 431 14.74 -12.75 19.85
N PHE A 432 15.86 -13.08 20.48
CA PHE A 432 16.01 -14.15 21.48
C PHE A 432 16.05 -13.63 22.92
N ILE A 433 16.06 -12.31 23.11
CA ILE A 433 16.28 -11.66 24.39
C ILE A 433 14.96 -11.04 24.86
N ASP A 434 14.66 -11.21 26.15
CA ASP A 434 13.60 -10.49 26.84
C ASP A 434 14.24 -9.35 27.64
N ASP A 435 14.00 -8.07 27.26
CA ASP A 435 14.51 -6.91 28.02
C ASP A 435 13.64 -6.69 29.27
N ASP A 436 13.81 -7.58 30.25
CA ASP A 436 13.13 -7.60 31.55
C ASP A 436 13.80 -6.70 32.59
N ARG A 437 14.65 -5.76 32.15
CA ARG A 437 15.31 -4.78 33.01
C ARG A 437 14.37 -3.65 33.41
N GLU A 438 13.37 -3.33 32.58
CA GLU A 438 12.31 -2.41 32.94
C GLU A 438 11.25 -3.16 33.78
N GLU A 439 11.06 -2.77 35.05
CA GLU A 439 9.88 -3.19 35.79
C GLU A 439 8.62 -2.79 35.00
N GLU A 440 7.66 -3.72 34.84
CA GLU A 440 6.32 -3.46 34.29
C GLU A 440 5.62 -2.39 35.14
N THR A 441 5.98 -1.14 34.90
CA THR A 441 5.29 0.00 35.44
C THR A 441 4.10 0.19 34.52
N ASP A 442 2.90 -0.10 35.02
CA ASP A 442 1.64 0.17 34.32
C ASP A 442 1.60 1.62 33.79
N TYR A 443 1.96 1.83 32.52
CA TYR A 443 2.03 3.14 31.84
C TYR A 443 0.65 3.67 31.41
N GLY A 444 -0.42 3.32 32.11
CA GLY A 444 -1.77 3.74 31.73
C GLY A 444 -1.93 5.26 31.69
N LEU A 445 -2.79 5.75 30.81
CA LEU A 445 -3.08 7.16 30.53
C LEU A 445 -3.38 7.93 31.82
N ILE A 446 -4.14 7.34 32.75
CA ILE A 446 -4.44 7.98 34.05
C ILE A 446 -3.24 8.07 34.99
N ARG A 447 -2.28 7.14 34.89
CA ARG A 447 -1.05 7.23 35.68
C ARG A 447 -0.13 8.32 35.11
N LEU A 448 -0.07 8.44 33.78
CA LEU A 448 0.76 9.42 33.09
C LEU A 448 0.17 10.84 33.09
N LEU A 449 -1.16 10.97 33.10
CA LEU A 449 -1.82 12.23 33.37
C LEU A 449 -1.59 12.53 34.86
N GLY A 450 -0.88 13.60 35.23
CA GLY A 450 -0.67 14.01 36.63
C GLY A 450 -1.82 14.89 37.14
N ARG A 451 -2.01 15.04 38.46
CA ARG A 451 -3.09 15.90 39.00
C ARG A 451 -2.96 17.35 38.51
N ASN A 452 -1.72 17.81 38.35
CA ASN A 452 -1.39 19.16 37.93
C ASN A 452 -1.13 19.28 36.41
N ARG A 453 -1.48 18.25 35.62
CA ARG A 453 -1.25 18.22 34.16
C ARG A 453 -2.52 18.40 33.34
N ILE A 454 -3.56 18.99 33.93
CA ILE A 454 -4.80 19.33 33.23
C ILE A 454 -5.00 20.84 33.34
N TYR A 455 -5.10 21.49 32.19
CA TYR A 455 -5.39 22.91 32.08
C TYR A 455 -6.72 23.13 31.35
N VAL A 456 -7.55 24.00 31.91
CA VAL A 456 -8.87 24.34 31.36
C VAL A 456 -8.88 25.82 31.00
N SER A 457 -9.06 26.13 29.72
CA SER A 457 -9.26 27.49 29.21
C SER A 457 -10.74 27.77 29.01
N HIS A 458 -11.22 28.93 29.50
CA HIS A 458 -12.57 29.42 29.24
C HIS A 458 -12.68 30.28 27.99
N GLU A 459 -11.54 30.65 27.37
CA GLU A 459 -11.46 31.45 26.16
C GLU A 459 -10.99 30.60 24.98
N ARG A 460 -11.28 31.06 23.75
CA ARG A 460 -10.77 30.42 22.53
C ARG A 460 -9.29 30.73 22.42
N ILE A 461 -8.47 29.68 22.37
CA ILE A 461 -7.01 29.78 22.29
C ILE A 461 -6.53 29.26 20.92
N THR A 462 -5.35 29.67 20.50
CA THR A 462 -4.69 29.12 19.31
C THR A 462 -4.04 27.78 19.65
N PHE A 463 -3.78 26.95 18.62
CA PHE A 463 -3.04 25.71 18.81
C PHE A 463 -1.62 25.95 19.37
N SER A 464 -0.95 27.03 18.94
CA SER A 464 0.37 27.40 19.49
C SER A 464 0.31 27.72 20.98
N GLU A 465 -0.69 28.48 21.45
CA GLU A 465 -0.87 28.80 22.88
C GLU A 465 -1.20 27.55 23.71
N ALA A 466 -2.07 26.68 23.19
CA ALA A 466 -2.40 25.41 23.84
C ALA A 466 -1.16 24.50 23.96
N LEU A 467 -0.37 24.41 22.90
CA LEU A 467 0.88 23.66 22.86
C LEU A 467 1.88 24.20 23.89
N GLU A 468 2.17 25.51 23.86
CA GLU A 468 3.11 26.13 24.80
C GLU A 468 2.71 25.92 26.26
N THR A 469 1.43 26.12 26.57
CA THR A 469 0.89 25.90 27.92
C THR A 469 1.15 24.47 28.37
N GLY A 470 0.83 23.49 27.52
CA GLY A 470 0.99 22.10 27.88
C GLY A 470 2.44 21.61 27.93
N LEU A 471 3.33 22.13 27.08
CA LEU A 471 4.76 21.83 27.15
C LEU A 471 5.43 22.45 28.37
N ASN A 472 5.04 23.67 28.76
CA ASN A 472 5.54 24.29 29.99
C ASN A 472 5.16 23.50 31.24
N ILE A 473 3.97 22.87 31.26
CA ILE A 473 3.56 21.94 32.32
C ILE A 473 4.49 20.72 32.37
N LEU A 474 4.74 20.08 31.22
CA LEU A 474 5.65 18.92 31.13
C LEU A 474 7.08 19.28 31.52
N LEU A 475 7.57 20.46 31.11
CA LEU A 475 8.90 20.97 31.44
C LEU A 475 9.05 21.22 32.94
N LYS A 476 8.08 21.91 33.56
CA LYS A 476 8.06 22.18 35.01
C LYS A 476 8.08 20.90 35.83
N GLU A 477 7.40 19.86 35.36
CA GLU A 477 7.41 18.54 35.98
C GLU A 477 8.63 17.67 35.62
N LYS A 478 9.58 18.18 34.82
CA LYS A 478 10.77 17.48 34.34
C LYS A 478 10.45 16.22 33.52
N CYS A 479 9.38 16.24 32.73
CA CYS A 479 9.04 15.17 31.78
C CYS A 479 9.84 15.28 30.48
N ILE A 480 10.14 16.49 30.03
CA ILE A 480 10.79 16.76 28.74
C ILE A 480 11.99 17.70 28.90
N LYS A 481 12.87 17.72 27.90
CA LYS A 481 13.91 18.74 27.70
C LYS A 481 13.33 19.96 26.97
N GLU A 482 13.98 21.12 27.10
CA GLU A 482 13.56 22.34 26.38
C GLU A 482 13.55 22.17 24.86
N LYS A 483 14.42 21.30 24.31
CA LYS A 483 14.47 20.99 22.88
C LYS A 483 13.11 20.51 22.33
N SER A 484 12.31 19.80 23.13
CA SER A 484 10.97 19.37 22.73
C SER A 484 10.02 20.52 22.40
N ILE A 485 10.22 21.70 22.99
CA ILE A 485 9.41 22.89 22.70
C ILE A 485 9.61 23.31 21.25
N TYR A 486 10.86 23.38 20.81
CA TYR A 486 11.20 23.79 19.45
C TYR A 486 10.70 22.76 18.42
N ASN A 487 10.94 21.46 18.66
CA ASN A 487 10.53 20.40 17.76
C ASN A 487 9.01 20.35 17.55
N LEU A 488 8.24 20.42 18.65
CA LEU A 488 6.79 20.34 18.59
C LEU A 488 6.15 21.61 18.05
N LYS A 489 6.74 22.78 18.29
CA LYS A 489 6.31 24.03 17.66
C LYS A 489 6.47 23.96 16.14
N ASP A 490 7.64 23.52 15.66
CA ASP A 490 7.89 23.33 14.22
C ASP A 490 6.90 22.32 13.61
N MET A 491 6.64 21.21 14.31
CA MET A 491 5.65 20.22 13.88
C MET A 491 4.23 20.79 13.82
N VAL A 492 3.80 21.60 14.80
CA VAL A 492 2.47 22.23 14.80
C VAL A 492 2.35 23.29 13.70
N GLU A 493 3.37 24.10 13.48
CA GLU A 493 3.39 25.11 12.43
C GLU A 493 3.33 24.47 11.03
N LYS A 494 4.07 23.37 10.83
CA LYS A 494 4.06 22.64 9.56
C LYS A 494 2.82 21.77 9.40
N PHE A 495 2.42 21.02 10.41
CA PHE A 495 1.50 19.90 10.25
C PHE A 495 0.25 19.99 11.14
N GLY A 496 -0.07 21.15 11.73
CA GLY A 496 -1.14 21.33 12.71
C GLY A 496 -2.46 20.61 12.39
N ARG A 497 -2.98 20.78 11.16
CA ARG A 497 -4.23 20.14 10.70
C ARG A 497 -4.18 18.61 10.58
N TYR A 498 -2.99 18.01 10.60
CA TYR A 498 -2.79 16.56 10.52
C TYR A 498 -2.56 15.93 11.90
N LEU A 499 -2.61 16.72 12.98
CA LEU A 499 -2.41 16.27 14.36
C LEU A 499 -3.72 15.91 15.08
N PHE A 500 -4.82 15.83 14.34
CA PHE A 500 -6.08 15.29 14.86
C PHE A 500 -6.00 13.77 14.94
N ILE A 501 -6.35 13.21 16.10
CA ILE A 501 -6.52 11.77 16.29
C ILE A 501 -8.00 11.33 16.18
N ASP A 502 -8.91 12.27 16.45
CA ASP A 502 -10.36 12.15 16.22
C ASP A 502 -10.97 13.56 16.08
N LYS A 503 -12.26 13.64 15.73
CA LYS A 503 -12.99 14.89 15.57
C LYS A 503 -12.87 15.74 16.83
N ARG A 504 -12.33 16.96 16.70
CA ARG A 504 -12.11 17.95 17.77
C ARG A 504 -11.06 17.57 18.82
N ILE A 505 -10.26 16.52 18.60
CA ILE A 505 -9.21 16.07 19.53
C ILE A 505 -7.85 16.04 18.82
N LEU A 506 -6.94 16.86 19.33
CA LEU A 506 -5.54 16.89 18.91
C LEU A 506 -4.69 15.98 19.79
N PHE A 507 -3.67 15.40 19.17
CA PHE A 507 -2.67 14.60 19.85
C PHE A 507 -1.28 14.97 19.32
N CYS A 508 -0.37 15.35 20.20
CA CYS A 508 1.02 15.62 19.85
C CYS A 508 1.96 14.85 20.75
N TYR A 509 3.07 14.43 20.16
CA TYR A 509 4.17 13.77 20.86
C TYR A 509 5.48 14.12 20.18
N ASP A 510 6.56 14.25 20.96
CA ASP A 510 7.89 14.47 20.39
C ASP A 510 8.44 13.13 19.89
N LYS A 511 8.85 13.07 18.62
CA LYS A 511 9.45 11.87 18.03
C LYS A 511 10.86 11.63 18.56
N GLU A 512 11.56 12.69 18.97
CA GLU A 512 12.91 12.59 19.54
C GLU A 512 12.84 12.06 20.98
N LYS A 513 12.84 10.73 21.12
CA LYS A 513 12.73 10.03 22.43
C LYS A 513 13.77 10.49 23.45
N GLU A 514 14.96 10.91 22.99
CA GLU A 514 16.03 11.43 23.84
C GLU A 514 15.63 12.70 24.60
N ASN A 515 14.60 13.42 24.15
CA ASN A 515 14.08 14.59 24.85
C ASN A 515 13.11 14.22 25.98
N CYS A 516 12.63 12.98 26.05
CA CYS A 516 11.78 12.50 27.13
C CYS A 516 12.63 12.06 28.33
N LEU A 517 12.59 12.85 29.41
CA LEU A 517 13.26 12.52 30.67
C LEU A 517 12.48 11.50 31.51
N LYS A 518 11.14 11.63 31.50
CA LYS A 518 10.21 10.65 32.10
C LYS A 518 8.84 10.77 31.44
N PRO A 519 8.06 9.68 31.37
CA PRO A 519 6.80 9.69 30.64
C PRO A 519 5.77 10.57 31.34
N GLY A 520 4.91 11.19 30.55
CA GLY A 520 3.87 12.07 31.07
C GLY A 520 2.92 12.57 30.00
N ILE A 521 1.68 12.79 30.41
CA ILE A 521 0.65 13.37 29.55
C ILE A 521 0.18 14.68 30.16
N THR A 522 0.02 15.68 29.30
CA THR A 522 -0.72 16.90 29.61
C THR A 522 -1.99 16.96 28.79
N LEU A 523 -3.08 17.38 29.42
CA LEU A 523 -4.38 17.56 28.81
C LEU A 523 -4.76 19.04 28.86
N ILE A 524 -4.98 19.62 27.70
CA ILE A 524 -5.53 20.96 27.55
C ILE A 524 -6.97 20.83 27.10
N VAL A 525 -7.89 21.52 27.78
CA VAL A 525 -9.31 21.60 27.42
C VAL A 525 -9.68 23.06 27.23
N SER A 526 -10.16 23.42 26.04
CA SER A 526 -10.70 24.75 25.76
C SER A 526 -12.22 24.70 25.66
N LYS A 527 -12.93 25.54 26.42
CA LYS A 527 -14.40 25.62 26.38
C LYS A 527 -14.94 26.30 25.13
N GLN A 528 -14.15 27.17 24.50
CA GLN A 528 -14.53 27.92 23.30
C GLN A 528 -13.72 27.49 22.06
N GLY A 529 -13.01 26.37 22.15
CA GLY A 529 -12.23 25.80 21.06
C GLY A 529 -10.74 26.18 21.07
N ILE A 530 -9.97 25.38 20.36
CA ILE A 530 -8.55 25.52 20.04
C ILE A 530 -8.50 25.73 18.53
N LYS A 531 -8.13 26.93 18.10
CA LYS A 531 -8.04 27.28 16.68
C LYS A 531 -6.82 26.60 16.06
N VAL A 532 -7.06 25.67 15.13
CA VAL A 532 -6.01 24.95 14.40
C VAL A 532 -5.77 25.60 13.04
N ASP A 533 -6.82 25.72 12.24
CA ASP A 533 -6.82 26.49 10.99
C ASP A 533 -8.16 27.19 10.75
N GLU A 534 -8.47 27.56 9.50
CA GLU A 534 -9.72 28.25 9.15
C GLU A 534 -10.93 27.31 9.07
N GLU A 535 -10.71 26.00 8.92
CA GLU A 535 -11.78 25.03 8.66
C GLU A 535 -12.17 24.24 9.91
N GLU A 536 -11.20 23.90 10.77
CA GLU A 536 -11.44 23.04 11.92
C GLU A 536 -10.89 23.60 13.25
N ASP A 537 -11.74 23.57 14.27
CA ASP A 537 -11.37 23.81 15.67
C ASP A 537 -11.33 22.47 16.44
N ALA A 538 -10.39 22.36 17.37
CA ALA A 538 -10.39 21.31 18.39
C ALA A 538 -10.96 21.84 19.71
N ASP A 539 -11.21 20.99 20.69
CA ASP A 539 -11.43 21.45 22.08
C ASP A 539 -10.42 20.85 23.04
N ILE A 540 -9.84 19.72 22.66
CA ILE A 540 -8.97 18.93 23.50
C ILE A 540 -7.63 18.75 22.80
N LEU A 541 -6.55 18.96 23.54
CA LEU A 541 -5.20 18.63 23.13
C LEU A 541 -4.56 17.72 24.18
N PHE A 542 -4.14 16.54 23.75
CA PHE A 542 -3.27 15.65 24.50
C PHE A 542 -1.82 15.84 24.05
N LEU A 543 -0.92 16.11 24.99
CA LEU A 543 0.52 16.16 24.77
C LEU A 543 1.17 15.00 25.49
N LEU A 544 1.83 14.12 24.76
CA LEU A 544 2.52 12.95 25.30
C LEU A 544 4.04 13.13 25.25
N ALA A 545 4.67 12.93 26.40
CA ALA A 545 6.08 12.56 26.51
C ALA A 545 6.16 11.05 26.73
N ALA A 546 6.75 10.33 25.78
CA ALA A 546 6.96 8.89 25.83
C ALA A 546 8.44 8.57 25.58
N ARG A 547 9.01 7.64 26.37
CA ARG A 547 10.40 7.19 26.21
C ARG A 547 10.54 6.17 25.10
N ASN A 548 9.47 5.42 24.81
CA ASN A 548 9.49 4.37 23.82
C ASN A 548 8.14 4.22 23.08
N LYS A 549 8.17 3.42 21.99
CA LYS A 549 6.99 3.20 21.14
C LYS A 549 5.88 2.40 21.84
N ILE A 550 6.21 1.56 22.83
CA ILE A 550 5.21 0.78 23.59
C ILE A 550 4.39 1.73 24.46
N GLU A 551 5.06 2.61 25.22
CA GLU A 551 4.41 3.65 26.03
C GLU A 551 3.47 4.51 25.15
N HIS A 552 3.97 4.93 23.98
CA HIS A 552 3.19 5.68 22.99
C HIS A 552 1.94 4.97 22.51
N LEU A 553 2.07 3.73 22.00
CA LEU A 553 0.93 2.99 21.49
C LEU A 553 -0.05 2.55 22.58
N LYS A 554 0.42 2.27 23.79
CA LYS A 554 -0.46 1.99 24.94
C LYS A 554 -1.33 3.20 25.27
N VAL A 555 -0.73 4.39 25.31
CA VAL A 555 -1.47 5.64 25.52
C VAL A 555 -2.46 5.89 24.39
N ILE A 556 -2.05 5.68 23.14
CA ILE A 556 -2.94 5.80 21.99
C ILE A 556 -4.12 4.82 22.11
N SER A 557 -3.87 3.55 22.41
CA SER A 557 -4.94 2.54 22.62
C SER A 557 -5.93 2.96 23.70
N GLU A 558 -5.47 3.40 24.87
CA GLU A 558 -6.34 3.88 25.94
C GLU A 558 -7.10 5.16 25.58
N LEU A 559 -6.44 6.08 24.85
CA LEU A 559 -7.05 7.30 24.34
C LEU A 559 -8.15 6.97 23.31
N ILE A 560 -7.93 6.02 22.42
CA ILE A 560 -8.95 5.57 21.46
C ILE A 560 -10.15 4.97 22.17
N ARG A 561 -9.93 4.10 23.16
CA ARG A 561 -11.01 3.54 23.99
C ARG A 561 -11.84 4.64 24.63
N LEU A 562 -11.19 5.71 25.11
CA LEU A 562 -11.89 6.89 25.65
C LEU A 562 -12.71 7.59 24.57
N ILE A 563 -12.11 7.85 23.41
CA ILE A 563 -12.72 8.59 22.29
C ILE A 563 -13.98 7.87 21.77
N GLU A 564 -13.93 6.53 21.70
CA GLU A 564 -15.03 5.70 21.24
C GLU A 564 -16.22 5.63 22.22
N LYS A 565 -16.02 6.02 23.48
CA LYS A 565 -17.15 6.21 24.41
C LYS A 565 -17.98 7.38 23.92
N LYS A 566 -19.14 7.07 23.31
CA LYS A 566 -20.17 8.04 22.91
C LYS A 566 -20.43 8.99 24.09
N LYS A 567 -19.94 10.23 23.98
CA LYS A 567 -20.04 11.38 24.94
C LYS A 567 -18.76 11.81 25.65
N LEU A 568 -17.57 11.21 25.43
CA LEU A 568 -16.31 11.67 26.05
C LEU A 568 -16.13 13.20 25.95
N LEU A 569 -16.20 13.73 24.72
CA LEU A 569 -16.03 15.17 24.44
C LEU A 569 -17.02 16.01 25.26
N ASN A 570 -18.32 15.71 25.16
CA ASN A 570 -19.35 16.48 25.86
C ASN A 570 -19.20 16.39 27.39
N GLU A 571 -18.79 15.24 27.91
CA GLU A 571 -18.64 15.01 29.35
C GLU A 571 -17.37 15.64 29.92
N ILE A 572 -16.27 15.72 29.16
CA ILE A 572 -15.04 16.41 29.59
C ILE A 572 -15.19 17.93 29.43
N ILE A 573 -15.74 18.39 28.30
CA ILE A 573 -15.94 19.83 28.03
C ILE A 573 -16.92 20.45 29.03
N GLY A 574 -17.86 19.69 29.60
CA GLY A 574 -18.77 20.21 30.63
C GLY A 574 -18.17 20.41 32.02
N LEU A 575 -16.95 19.93 32.31
CA LEU A 575 -16.37 19.93 33.65
C LEU A 575 -15.36 21.07 33.85
N GLU A 576 -15.48 21.82 34.95
CA GLU A 576 -14.65 23.02 35.17
C GLU A 576 -13.35 22.75 35.92
N LYS A 577 -13.29 21.69 36.73
CA LYS A 577 -12.11 21.41 37.58
C LYS A 577 -11.28 20.27 37.02
N SER A 578 -9.96 20.46 37.05
CA SER A 578 -8.96 19.44 36.66
C SER A 578 -9.18 18.09 37.35
N ASP A 579 -9.50 18.08 38.64
CA ASP A 579 -9.76 16.85 39.40
C ASP A 579 -11.02 16.12 38.91
N ASP A 580 -12.07 16.85 38.55
CA ASP A 580 -13.33 16.27 38.04
C ASP A 580 -13.10 15.63 36.67
N ILE A 581 -12.39 16.33 35.78
CA ILE A 581 -11.98 15.81 34.46
C ILE A 581 -11.17 14.53 34.63
N ARG A 582 -10.15 14.55 35.50
CA ARG A 582 -9.31 13.38 35.77
C ARG A 582 -10.12 12.19 36.28
N ASN A 583 -10.99 12.41 37.25
CA ASN A 583 -11.83 11.37 37.83
C ASN A 583 -12.80 10.79 36.80
N LYS A 584 -13.32 11.65 35.91
CA LYS A 584 -14.19 11.23 34.82
C LYS A 584 -13.46 10.34 33.81
N ILE A 585 -12.27 10.75 33.35
CA ILE A 585 -11.42 9.92 32.47
C ILE A 585 -11.13 8.56 33.13
N LYS A 586 -10.80 8.56 34.42
CA LYS A 586 -10.53 7.33 35.18
C LYS A 586 -11.74 6.40 35.26
N LYS A 587 -12.95 6.95 35.35
CA LYS A 587 -14.20 6.17 35.33
C LYS A 587 -14.42 5.56 33.94
N LEU A 588 -14.26 6.36 32.89
CA LEU A 588 -14.49 5.93 31.50
C LEU A 588 -13.51 4.86 31.02
N LEU A 589 -12.27 4.84 31.52
CA LEU A 589 -11.29 3.78 31.21
C LEU A 589 -11.57 2.45 31.91
N LYS A 590 -12.38 2.45 32.97
CA LYS A 590 -12.77 1.23 33.71
C LYS A 590 -14.04 0.58 33.18
N GLU A 591 -14.86 1.38 32.51
CA GLU A 591 -16.06 0.95 31.78
C GLU A 591 -15.68 0.42 30.41
#